data_AF-A0A382D6Q2-F1
#
_entry.id   AF-A0A382D6Q2-F1
#
_cell.length_a   1.000
_cell.length_b   1.000
_cell.length_c   1.000
_cell.angle_alpha   90.00
_cell.angle_beta   90.00
_cell.angle_gamma   90.00
#
_symmetry.space_group_name_H-M   'P 1'
#
loop_
_entity.id
_entity.type
_entity.pdbx_description
1 polymer ?
#
loop_
_entity_poly.entity_id
_entity_poly.type
_entity_poly.pdbx_seq_one_letter_code
_entity_poly.pdbx_strand_id
1 'polypeptide(L)'
;MKSFKQFDLNEDGQYTDRFAHSSAEDDNAGLFNVQDPASLQKLNGFVGALADKEYLQPNAAVEQLAMRLGTVGLNFTLPNIDGDNGNTTVEVNQFGGRYGKTTDNATSGDGDIEDGDGISHKKEGGLKLEFNWEKQANNTYKVFANLV
;
A
#
# COMPACT_ATOMS: atom_id res chain seq x y z
N MET A 1 22.89 49.19 -5.23
CA MET A 1 21.70 48.33 -5.23
C MET A 1 21.60 47.65 -3.88
N LYS A 2 20.47 47.82 -3.16
CA LYS A 2 20.27 47.23 -1.83
C LYS A 2 19.65 45.83 -1.95
N SER A 3 20.28 44.90 -1.22
CA SER A 3 19.77 43.69 -0.57
C SER A 3 19.24 42.53 -1.41
N PHE A 4 19.98 41.42 -1.38
CA PHE A 4 19.45 40.07 -1.56
C PHE A 4 19.01 39.53 -0.19
N LYS A 5 17.86 38.88 -0.17
CA LYS A 5 17.04 38.50 0.99
C LYS A 5 17.77 37.62 2.01
N GLN A 6 17.72 38.09 3.25
CA GLN A 6 17.56 37.39 4.53
C GLN A 6 17.51 35.85 4.48
N PHE A 7 18.58 35.21 4.95
CA PHE A 7 18.57 33.81 5.41
C PHE A 7 18.27 33.80 6.91
N ASP A 8 17.28 33.01 7.32
CA ASP A 8 16.86 32.83 8.72
C ASP A 8 17.91 31.96 9.46
N LEU A 9 18.92 32.61 10.04
CA LEU A 9 19.96 32.00 10.86
C LEU A 9 19.51 32.05 12.34
N ASN A 10 19.66 30.94 13.07
CA ASN A 10 19.57 30.96 14.53
C ASN A 10 20.80 31.67 15.16
N GLU A 11 20.70 32.02 16.45
CA GLU A 11 21.77 32.69 17.24
C GLU A 11 23.13 31.96 17.22
N ASP A 12 23.16 30.65 16.92
CA ASP A 12 24.38 29.83 16.78
C ASP A 12 24.87 29.67 15.32
N GLY A 13 24.33 30.44 14.36
CA GLY A 13 24.78 30.44 12.97
C GLY A 13 24.47 29.15 12.18
N GLN A 14 23.62 28.28 12.73
CA GLN A 14 23.17 27.07 12.06
C GLN A 14 21.87 27.33 11.28
N TYR A 15 21.78 26.73 10.10
CA TYR A 15 20.59 26.76 9.25
C TYR A 15 19.41 26.13 10.00
N THR A 16 18.33 26.88 10.16
CA THR A 16 17.06 26.28 10.61
C THR A 16 16.32 25.81 9.39
N ASP A 17 16.36 24.51 9.16
CA ASP A 17 15.64 23.90 8.05
C ASP A 17 14.16 23.74 8.45
N ARG A 18 13.48 24.87 8.67
CA ARG A 18 12.04 24.93 8.98
C ARG A 18 11.18 24.42 7.81
N PHE A 19 11.81 24.27 6.64
CA PHE A 19 11.27 23.72 5.41
C PHE A 19 12.11 22.55 4.88
N ALA A 20 12.81 21.82 5.76
CA ALA A 20 13.36 20.52 5.38
C ALA A 20 12.21 19.72 4.77
N HIS A 21 12.21 19.63 3.45
CA HIS A 21 11.36 18.69 2.73
C HIS A 21 11.77 17.33 3.28
N SER A 22 10.96 16.75 4.17
CA SER A 22 11.06 15.34 4.46
C SER A 22 10.95 14.66 3.11
N SER A 23 12.05 14.01 2.70
CA SER A 23 12.09 13.34 1.42
C SER A 23 10.92 12.36 1.41
N ALA A 24 10.15 12.26 0.32
CA ALA A 24 9.06 11.29 0.24
C ALA A 24 9.54 9.84 0.49
N GLU A 25 10.86 9.63 0.35
CA GLU A 25 11.56 8.39 0.68
C GLU A 25 11.64 8.10 2.18
N ASP A 26 11.66 9.12 3.06
CA ASP A 26 11.71 8.98 4.51
C ASP A 26 10.33 8.62 5.10
N ASP A 27 9.27 9.26 4.60
CA ASP A 27 7.89 8.90 4.97
C ASP A 27 7.51 7.48 4.53
N ASN A 28 8.10 7.01 3.42
CA ASN A 28 7.91 5.67 2.87
C ASN A 28 8.91 4.63 3.44
N ALA A 29 9.70 4.99 4.46
CA ALA A 29 10.72 4.13 5.05
C ALA A 29 10.11 2.80 5.51
N GLY A 30 10.18 1.81 4.63
CA GLY A 30 9.77 0.44 4.87
C GLY A 30 8.31 0.10 4.65
N LEU A 31 7.41 0.89 4.04
CA LEU A 31 6.02 0.39 3.82
C LEU A 31 5.98 -0.89 2.97
N PHE A 32 6.97 -1.12 2.11
CA PHE A 32 7.15 -2.37 1.37
C PHE A 32 7.59 -3.56 2.26
N ASN A 33 8.03 -3.31 3.49
CA ASN A 33 8.46 -4.32 4.45
C ASN A 33 7.23 -4.95 5.13
N VAL A 34 6.46 -5.75 4.40
CA VAL A 34 5.19 -6.34 4.87
C VAL A 34 5.34 -7.33 6.03
N GLN A 35 6.55 -7.80 6.30
CA GLN A 35 6.85 -8.59 7.51
C GLN A 35 7.04 -7.74 8.77
N ASP A 36 7.24 -6.43 8.63
CA ASP A 36 7.34 -5.51 9.76
C ASP A 36 5.95 -5.04 10.24
N PRO A 37 5.62 -5.20 11.54
CA PRO A 37 4.33 -4.80 12.07
C PRO A 37 4.04 -3.29 11.96
N ALA A 38 5.05 -2.42 12.06
CA ALA A 38 4.85 -0.97 11.97
C ALA A 38 4.54 -0.56 10.52
N SER A 39 5.17 -1.19 9.55
CA SER A 39 4.86 -1.04 8.13
C SER A 39 3.44 -1.50 7.80
N LEU A 40 3.02 -2.66 8.31
CA LEU A 40 1.64 -3.14 8.16
C LEU A 40 0.63 -2.20 8.81
N GLN A 41 0.92 -1.64 9.98
CA GLN A 41 0.04 -0.66 10.63
C GLN A 41 -0.13 0.60 9.77
N LYS A 42 0.96 1.12 9.18
CA LYS A 42 0.90 2.28 8.27
C LYS A 42 0.11 1.96 7.00
N LEU A 43 0.37 0.80 6.40
CA LEU A 43 -0.39 0.31 5.24
C LEU A 43 -1.89 0.17 5.57
N ASN A 44 -2.23 -0.34 6.76
CA ASN A 44 -3.59 -0.44 7.24
C ASN A 44 -4.27 0.92 7.44
N GLY A 45 -3.55 1.91 7.96
CA GLY A 45 -4.05 3.30 7.99
C GLY A 45 -4.31 3.85 6.59
N PHE A 46 -3.44 3.53 5.64
CA PHE A 46 -3.55 3.99 4.25
C PHE A 46 -4.71 3.35 3.49
N VAL A 47 -4.95 2.04 3.65
CA VAL A 47 -6.13 1.38 3.06
C VAL A 47 -7.42 1.72 3.80
N GLY A 48 -7.35 1.93 5.13
CA GLY A 48 -8.47 2.36 5.96
C GLY A 48 -8.99 3.74 5.61
N ALA A 49 -8.15 4.64 5.08
CA ALA A 49 -8.54 5.97 4.60
C ALA A 49 -9.54 5.94 3.42
N LEU A 50 -9.80 4.76 2.84
CA LEU A 50 -10.89 4.57 1.89
C LEU A 50 -12.26 4.84 2.56
N ALA A 51 -12.42 4.47 3.83
CA ALA A 51 -13.67 4.61 4.57
C ALA A 51 -14.05 6.06 4.92
N ASP A 52 -13.09 7.00 4.83
CA ASP A 52 -13.31 8.43 5.09
C ASP A 52 -14.10 9.12 3.97
N LYS A 53 -14.28 8.44 2.83
CA LYS A 53 -14.97 8.98 1.65
C LYS A 53 -16.21 8.17 1.31
N GLU A 54 -17.17 8.85 0.69
CA GLU A 54 -18.30 8.23 0.02
C GLU A 54 -18.03 8.18 -1.49
N TYR A 55 -18.42 7.08 -2.12
CA TYR A 55 -18.17 6.80 -3.52
C TYR A 55 -19.48 6.61 -4.27
N LEU A 56 -19.59 7.15 -5.48
CA LEU A 56 -20.74 6.87 -6.33
C LEU A 56 -20.76 5.40 -6.77
N GLN A 57 -19.58 4.81 -6.97
CA GLN A 57 -19.41 3.41 -7.34
C GLN A 57 -18.31 2.80 -6.49
N PRO A 58 -18.54 1.64 -5.83
CA PRO A 58 -17.54 1.02 -4.98
C PRO A 58 -16.32 0.53 -5.79
N ASN A 59 -16.51 0.14 -7.06
CA ASN A 59 -15.40 -0.23 -7.96
C ASN A 59 -14.36 0.89 -8.11
N ALA A 60 -14.81 2.15 -8.23
CA ALA A 60 -13.90 3.28 -8.34
C ALA A 60 -13.05 3.47 -7.07
N ALA A 61 -13.59 3.14 -5.89
CA ALA A 61 -12.85 3.17 -4.63
C ALA A 61 -11.72 2.12 -4.65
N VAL A 62 -12.04 0.91 -5.09
CA VAL A 62 -11.09 -0.20 -5.13
C VAL A 62 -10.01 0.02 -6.20
N GLU A 63 -10.35 0.58 -7.36
CA GLU A 63 -9.36 0.99 -8.37
C GLU A 63 -8.42 2.09 -7.86
N GLN A 64 -8.95 3.08 -7.14
CA GLN A 64 -8.12 4.10 -6.49
C GLN A 64 -7.16 3.50 -5.47
N LEU A 65 -7.62 2.50 -4.72
CA LEU A 65 -6.77 1.76 -3.80
C LEU A 65 -5.70 0.96 -4.55
N ALA A 66 -6.04 0.31 -5.66
CA ALA A 66 -5.10 -0.45 -6.48
C ALA A 66 -3.96 0.42 -7.01
N MET A 67 -4.27 1.61 -7.55
CA MET A 67 -3.25 2.57 -8.00
C MET A 67 -2.32 3.00 -6.86
N ARG A 68 -2.90 3.23 -5.68
CA ARG A 68 -2.20 3.67 -4.48
C ARG A 68 -1.31 2.57 -3.86
N LEU A 69 -1.79 1.34 -3.79
CA LEU A 69 -0.97 0.21 -3.33
C LEU A 69 0.12 -0.15 -4.36
N GLY A 70 -0.16 0.06 -5.65
CA GLY A 70 0.83 -0.12 -6.70
C GLY A 70 2.06 0.78 -6.55
N THR A 71 1.93 1.99 -5.98
CA THR A 71 3.10 2.88 -5.77
C THR A 71 4.06 2.38 -4.68
N VAL A 72 3.57 1.55 -3.76
CA VAL A 72 4.39 0.88 -2.73
C VAL A 72 4.76 -0.56 -3.12
N GLY A 73 4.49 -0.93 -4.37
CA GLY A 73 4.83 -2.24 -4.93
C GLY A 73 3.93 -3.38 -4.48
N LEU A 74 2.70 -3.08 -4.05
CA LEU A 74 1.68 -4.09 -3.72
C LEU A 74 0.60 -4.11 -4.80
N ASN A 75 0.25 -5.29 -5.28
CA ASN A 75 -0.74 -5.47 -6.33
C ASN A 75 -1.73 -6.57 -5.96
N PHE A 76 -2.95 -6.48 -6.47
CA PHE A 76 -4.00 -7.47 -6.30
C PHE A 76 -4.91 -7.46 -7.54
N THR A 77 -5.57 -8.57 -7.80
CA THR A 77 -6.61 -8.62 -8.84
C THR A 77 -7.85 -7.92 -8.34
N LEU A 78 -8.39 -6.98 -9.12
CA LEU A 78 -9.60 -6.25 -8.75
C LEU A 78 -10.75 -7.25 -8.51
N PRO A 79 -11.36 -7.24 -7.32
CA PRO A 79 -12.49 -8.11 -7.04
C PRO A 79 -13.71 -7.67 -7.84
N ASN A 80 -14.59 -8.62 -8.12
CA ASN A 80 -15.91 -8.30 -8.64
C ASN A 80 -16.80 -7.79 -7.49
N ILE A 81 -17.33 -6.56 -7.63
CA ILE A 81 -18.18 -5.93 -6.64
C ILE A 81 -19.60 -5.81 -7.20
N ASP A 82 -20.51 -6.59 -6.62
CA ASP A 82 -21.92 -6.62 -7.00
C ASP A 82 -22.82 -6.32 -5.80
N GLY A 83 -23.98 -5.74 -6.11
CA GLY A 83 -25.03 -5.49 -5.14
C GLY A 83 -24.79 -4.27 -4.24
N ASP A 84 -25.80 -3.96 -3.44
CA ASP A 84 -25.80 -2.78 -2.58
C ASP A 84 -24.89 -2.94 -1.35
N ASN A 85 -24.59 -4.17 -0.92
CA ASN A 85 -23.69 -4.46 0.19
C ASN A 85 -22.95 -5.79 -0.05
N GLY A 86 -21.75 -5.95 0.48
CA GLY A 86 -21.01 -7.19 0.38
C GLY A 86 -19.61 -7.14 0.99
N ASN A 87 -18.92 -8.28 0.89
CA ASN A 87 -17.52 -8.42 1.28
C ASN A 87 -16.79 -9.32 0.28
N THR A 88 -15.48 -9.16 0.21
CA THR A 88 -14.61 -10.02 -0.60
C THR A 88 -13.17 -9.92 -0.09
N THR A 89 -12.39 -10.98 -0.29
CA THR A 89 -10.98 -11.03 0.09
C THR A 89 -10.16 -11.38 -1.13
N VAL A 90 -9.11 -10.62 -1.38
CA VAL A 90 -8.17 -10.84 -2.49
C VAL A 90 -6.78 -11.09 -1.97
N GLU A 91 -6.01 -11.88 -2.71
CA GLU A 91 -4.60 -12.12 -2.42
C GLU A 91 -3.77 -10.94 -2.93
N VAL A 92 -2.75 -10.56 -2.15
CA VAL A 92 -1.82 -9.49 -2.49
C VAL A 92 -0.50 -10.11 -2.91
N ASN A 93 0.05 -9.62 -4.01
CA ASN A 93 1.42 -9.90 -4.41
C ASN A 93 2.28 -8.64 -4.29
N GLN A 94 3.57 -8.84 -4.12
CA GLN A 94 4.57 -7.78 -4.02
C GLN A 94 5.47 -7.80 -5.25
N PHE A 95 5.66 -6.63 -5.87
CA PHE A 95 6.48 -6.40 -7.06
C PHE A 95 6.14 -7.32 -8.25
N GLY A 96 4.88 -7.73 -8.37
CA GLY A 96 4.43 -8.65 -9.42
C GLY A 96 4.72 -10.12 -9.13
N GLY A 97 5.13 -10.47 -7.91
CA GLY A 97 5.43 -11.83 -7.50
C GLY A 97 6.90 -12.21 -7.66
N ARG A 98 7.18 -13.50 -7.52
CA ARG A 98 8.50 -14.09 -7.70
C ARG A 98 8.37 -15.31 -8.60
N TYR A 99 9.09 -15.27 -9.71
CA TYR A 99 9.15 -16.37 -10.67
C TYR A 99 10.59 -16.79 -10.91
N GLY A 100 10.85 -18.10 -10.89
CA GLY A 100 12.14 -18.68 -11.29
C GLY A 100 12.82 -19.50 -10.20
N LYS A 101 14.12 -19.75 -10.39
CA LYS A 101 14.93 -20.49 -9.44
C LYS A 101 15.40 -19.61 -8.30
N THR A 102 15.54 -20.23 -7.15
CA THR A 102 15.97 -19.70 -5.88
C THR A 102 17.16 -20.50 -5.39
N THR A 103 17.81 -20.01 -4.35
CA THR A 103 18.91 -20.72 -3.69
C THR A 103 18.44 -22.07 -3.11
N ASP A 104 17.16 -22.17 -2.73
CA ASP A 104 16.58 -23.34 -2.08
C ASP A 104 16.10 -24.42 -3.09
N ASN A 105 15.83 -24.04 -4.34
CA ASN A 105 15.43 -24.94 -5.44
C ASN A 105 16.41 -24.88 -6.63
N ALA A 106 17.70 -24.72 -6.32
CA ALA A 106 18.78 -24.60 -7.30
C ALA A 106 19.12 -25.90 -8.05
N THR A 107 18.56 -27.05 -7.63
CA THR A 107 18.73 -28.33 -8.35
C THR A 107 17.84 -28.36 -9.60
N SER A 108 17.97 -29.42 -10.42
CA SER A 108 17.23 -29.55 -11.68
C SER A 108 16.29 -30.76 -11.61
N GLY A 109 15.00 -30.51 -11.76
CA GLY A 109 13.89 -31.44 -11.53
C GLY A 109 12.52 -30.76 -11.69
N ASP A 110 11.45 -31.56 -11.77
CA ASP A 110 10.07 -31.10 -11.83
C ASP A 110 9.69 -30.44 -10.47
N GLY A 111 9.17 -29.21 -10.50
CA GLY A 111 8.84 -28.44 -9.29
C GLY A 111 9.92 -27.46 -8.79
N ASP A 112 11.03 -27.30 -9.52
CA ASP A 112 12.14 -26.41 -9.12
C ASP A 112 11.96 -24.93 -9.49
N ILE A 113 10.87 -24.58 -10.18
CA ILE A 113 10.53 -23.20 -10.51
C ILE A 113 9.56 -22.68 -9.47
N GLU A 114 9.97 -21.64 -8.74
CA GLU A 114 9.06 -20.89 -7.88
C GLU A 114 8.11 -20.08 -8.75
N ASP A 115 6.83 -20.10 -8.38
CA ASP A 115 5.79 -19.19 -8.82
C ASP A 115 5.03 -18.75 -7.57
N GLY A 116 5.39 -17.58 -7.06
CA GLY A 116 4.94 -17.09 -5.76
C GLY A 116 4.51 -15.63 -5.79
N ASP A 117 3.81 -15.22 -4.74
CA ASP A 117 3.29 -13.87 -4.53
C ASP A 117 4.37 -12.82 -4.16
N GLY A 118 5.63 -13.22 -3.96
CA GLY A 118 6.69 -12.33 -3.50
C GLY A 118 6.60 -11.93 -2.00
N ILE A 119 5.68 -12.54 -1.24
CA ILE A 119 5.39 -12.24 0.17
C ILE A 119 5.48 -13.49 1.05
N SER A 120 4.91 -14.61 0.62
CA SER A 120 4.78 -15.87 1.38
C SER A 120 6.12 -16.44 1.86
N HIS A 121 7.23 -16.12 1.17
CA HIS A 121 8.58 -16.50 1.61
C HIS A 121 9.14 -15.65 2.77
N LYS A 122 8.54 -14.48 3.04
CA LYS A 122 8.91 -13.56 4.14
C LYS A 122 7.90 -13.59 5.29
N LYS A 123 6.63 -13.88 5.00
CA LYS A 123 5.51 -13.90 5.94
C LYS A 123 4.63 -15.12 5.64
N GLU A 124 4.54 -16.03 6.60
CA GLU A 124 3.71 -17.23 6.48
C GLU A 124 2.23 -16.85 6.25
N GLY A 125 1.59 -17.50 5.27
CA GLY A 125 0.21 -17.22 4.88
C GLY A 125 0.04 -16.05 3.90
N GLY A 126 1.13 -15.39 3.49
CA GLY A 126 1.11 -14.30 2.53
C GLY A 126 0.51 -13.02 3.10
N LEU A 127 -0.11 -12.22 2.24
CA LEU A 127 -0.85 -11.03 2.61
C LEU A 127 -2.16 -10.99 1.83
N LYS A 128 -3.26 -10.66 2.50
CA LYS A 128 -4.57 -10.55 1.88
C LYS A 128 -5.17 -9.18 2.15
N LEU A 129 -6.05 -8.75 1.25
CA LEU A 129 -6.78 -7.50 1.36
C LEU A 129 -8.27 -7.81 1.39
N GLU A 130 -8.90 -7.47 2.51
CA GLU A 130 -10.33 -7.63 2.72
C GLU A 130 -11.04 -6.33 2.40
N PHE A 131 -12.10 -6.41 1.61
CA PHE A 131 -12.99 -5.31 1.30
C PHE A 131 -14.37 -5.57 1.86
N ASN A 132 -15.01 -4.51 2.35
CA ASN A 132 -16.42 -4.49 2.69
C ASN A 132 -17.04 -3.23 2.09
N TRP A 133 -18.24 -3.33 1.54
CA TRP A 133 -18.95 -2.17 1.03
C TRP A 133 -20.41 -2.17 1.46
N GLU A 134 -20.94 -0.97 1.61
CA GLU A 134 -22.34 -0.74 1.96
C GLU A 134 -22.90 0.51 1.30
N LYS A 135 -24.11 0.40 0.78
CA LYS A 135 -24.84 1.52 0.19
C LYS A 135 -25.47 2.39 1.26
N GLN A 136 -25.23 3.68 1.13
CA GLN A 136 -25.73 4.72 2.01
C GLN A 136 -27.09 5.25 1.52
N ALA A 137 -27.84 5.88 2.41
CA ALA A 137 -29.17 6.42 2.10
C ALA A 137 -29.17 7.51 1.01
N ASN A 138 -28.03 8.15 0.77
CA ASN A 138 -27.80 9.14 -0.29
C ASN A 138 -27.46 8.52 -1.66
N ASN A 139 -27.60 7.19 -1.81
CA ASN A 139 -27.23 6.41 -3.01
C ASN A 139 -25.74 6.40 -3.34
N THR A 140 -24.89 6.73 -2.37
CA THR A 140 -23.44 6.50 -2.45
C THR A 140 -23.06 5.23 -1.70
N TYR A 141 -21.79 4.88 -1.70
CA TYR A 141 -21.23 3.70 -1.05
C TYR A 141 -20.11 4.09 -0.12
N LYS A 142 -20.08 3.48 1.06
CA LYS A 142 -18.87 3.40 1.87
C LYS A 142 -18.14 2.11 1.54
N VAL A 143 -16.81 2.21 1.43
CA VAL A 143 -15.94 1.07 1.16
C VAL A 143 -14.85 1.06 2.22
N PHE A 144 -14.74 -0.08 2.90
CA PHE A 144 -13.74 -0.36 3.92
C PHE A 144 -12.74 -1.35 3.35
N ALA A 145 -11.47 -1.19 3.71
CA ALA A 145 -10.40 -2.08 3.32
C ALA A 145 -9.47 -2.37 4.50
N ASN A 146 -8.98 -3.60 4.61
CA ASN A 146 -8.05 -4.03 5.65
C ASN A 146 -7.06 -5.07 5.12
N LEU A 147 -5.78 -4.91 5.42
CA LEU A 147 -4.74 -5.90 5.14
C LEU A 147 -4.65 -6.90 6.30
N VAL A 148 -4.73 -8.20 5.97
CA VAL A 148 -4.66 -9.33 6.91
C VAL A 148 -3.55 -10.31 6.56
#